data_AF-A0A1Y5XLR4-F1
#
_entry.id   AF-A0A1Y5XLR4-F1
#
_cell.length_a   1.000
_cell.length_b   1.000
_cell.length_c   1.000
_cell.angle_alpha   90.00
_cell.angle_beta   90.00
_cell.angle_gamma   90.00
#
_symmetry.space_group_name_H-M   'P 1'
#
loop_
_entity.id
_entity.type
_entity.pdbx_description
1 polymer ?
#
loop_
_entity_poly.entity_id
_entity_poly.type
_entity_poly.pdbx_seq_one_letter_code
_entity_poly.pdbx_strand_id
1 'polypeptide(L)'
;MGWQDELQSLDEQLSAGQIRAEEYRKRRDELLAAASSGAVSLRRVQRQKSPSVAKPSIANAFNGDTKPDTSKTADVTQQVPPVAWTTARPAGPAQQQQHPQQPPAAMQPPQGQGPPPMSAPMIGSEVFGTPPTGPTKKSRVPKFVIAVVVLALVAAGTWWFAFRGTNDSPQIAVPPPAATSSELSIDKIPNPTDSPLSTSGVLTVDQAQTNNIIRPDEAAYLSATDLQKIYFRNIVIGNLSYQLFAFQTQTDTGGARIVSGALERGKRASMVPASMEGLPPKVTLTKILNDGAAIYEAVYPIERGAVRLVVLQVGPNNERQLVSSMKRMVDMTTMSIKPK
;
A
#
# COMPACT_ATOMS: atom_id res chain seq x y z
N MET A 1 -22.20 -0.41 19.41
CA MET A 1 -21.63 -1.35 18.43
C MET A 1 -20.86 -0.53 17.42
N GLY A 2 -19.68 -1.00 16.99
CA GLY A 2 -18.90 -0.29 15.99
C GLY A 2 -19.44 -0.57 14.59
N TRP A 3 -19.21 0.33 13.63
CA TRP A 3 -19.57 0.09 12.22
C TRP A 3 -18.96 -1.22 11.64
N GLN A 4 -17.87 -1.70 12.25
CA GLN A 4 -17.23 -2.99 11.93
C GLN A 4 -18.11 -4.18 12.31
N ASP A 5 -18.74 -4.15 13.49
CA ASP A 5 -19.65 -5.20 13.97
C ASP A 5 -20.89 -5.27 13.06
N GLU A 6 -21.37 -4.11 12.61
CA GLU A 6 -22.54 -4.00 11.73
C GLU A 6 -22.26 -4.52 10.31
N LEU A 7 -21.04 -4.33 9.78
CA LEU A 7 -20.62 -4.96 8.52
C LEU A 7 -20.53 -6.48 8.64
N GLN A 8 -20.00 -7.00 9.75
CA GLN A 8 -19.91 -8.44 9.97
C GLN A 8 -21.30 -9.07 10.06
N SER A 9 -22.26 -8.41 10.71
CA SER A 9 -23.66 -8.86 10.73
C SER A 9 -24.31 -8.84 9.34
N LEU A 10 -23.99 -7.86 8.50
CA LEU A 10 -24.49 -7.83 7.12
C LEU A 10 -23.89 -8.95 6.26
N ASP A 11 -22.60 -9.28 6.44
CA ASP A 11 -21.96 -10.40 5.75
C ASP A 11 -22.59 -11.74 6.18
N GLU A 12 -22.86 -11.91 7.47
CA GLU A 12 -23.53 -13.10 7.99
C GLU A 12 -24.95 -13.23 7.44
N GLN A 13 -25.73 -12.14 7.41
CA GLN A 13 -27.07 -12.10 6.82
C GLN A 13 -27.07 -12.39 5.30
N LEU A 14 -26.05 -11.92 4.57
CA LEU A 14 -25.89 -12.22 3.14
C LEU A 14 -25.57 -13.71 2.93
N SER A 15 -24.66 -14.26 3.74
CA SER A 15 -24.28 -15.68 3.67
C SER A 15 -25.43 -16.62 4.08
N ALA A 16 -26.26 -16.19 5.03
CA ALA A 16 -27.48 -16.89 5.43
C ALA A 16 -28.64 -16.72 4.43
N GLY A 17 -28.47 -15.91 3.38
CA GLY A 17 -29.50 -15.64 2.38
C GLY A 17 -30.68 -14.81 2.91
N GLN A 18 -30.53 -14.16 4.06
CA GLN A 18 -31.57 -13.32 4.68
C GLN A 18 -31.71 -11.96 3.98
N ILE A 19 -30.65 -11.49 3.34
CA ILE A 19 -30.65 -10.27 2.52
C ILE A 19 -30.14 -10.58 1.11
N ARG A 20 -30.66 -9.84 0.12
CA ARG A 20 -30.19 -9.92 -1.26
C ARG A 20 -28.93 -9.08 -1.46
N ALA A 21 -28.16 -9.40 -2.50
CA ALA A 21 -26.90 -8.73 -2.81
C ALA A 21 -27.07 -7.22 -3.04
N GLU A 22 -28.20 -6.78 -3.60
CA GLU A 22 -28.48 -5.36 -3.81
C GLU A 22 -28.72 -4.61 -2.48
N GLU A 23 -29.43 -5.25 -1.55
CA GLU A 23 -29.73 -4.67 -0.24
C GLU A 23 -28.48 -4.61 0.65
N TYR A 24 -27.63 -5.63 0.56
CA TYR A 24 -26.31 -5.62 1.20
C TYR A 24 -25.47 -4.43 0.76
N ARG A 25 -25.36 -4.17 -0.55
CA ARG A 25 -24.58 -3.03 -1.08
C ARG A 25 -25.12 -1.70 -0.55
N LYS A 26 -26.44 -1.53 -0.58
CA LYS A 26 -27.09 -0.30 -0.09
C LYS A 26 -26.81 -0.05 1.40
N ARG A 27 -26.96 -1.06 2.26
CA ARG A 27 -26.73 -0.92 3.71
C ARG A 27 -25.25 -0.76 4.05
N ARG A 28 -24.36 -1.45 3.32
CA ARG A 28 -22.91 -1.27 3.44
C ARG A 28 -22.49 0.15 3.10
N ASP A 29 -23.00 0.69 2.00
CA ASP A 29 -22.69 2.06 1.58
C ASP A 29 -23.23 3.09 2.57
N GLU A 30 -24.44 2.87 3.12
CA GLU A 30 -25.02 3.71 4.18
C GLU A 30 -24.20 3.68 5.47
N LEU A 31 -23.70 2.51 5.88
CA LEU A 31 -22.82 2.37 7.04
C LEU A 31 -21.47 3.05 6.86
N LEU A 32 -20.87 2.92 5.68
CA LEU A 32 -19.62 3.59 5.34
C LEU A 32 -19.81 5.11 5.23
N ALA A 33 -20.95 5.55 4.69
CA ALA A 33 -21.32 6.97 4.65
C ALA A 33 -21.51 7.54 6.07
N ALA A 34 -22.19 6.82 6.96
CA ALA A 34 -22.37 7.22 8.35
C ALA A 34 -21.04 7.24 9.13
N ALA A 35 -20.15 6.27 8.89
CA ALA A 35 -18.83 6.22 9.50
C ALA A 35 -17.87 7.30 8.98
N SER A 36 -17.99 7.67 7.70
CA SER A 36 -17.16 8.71 7.05
C SER A 36 -17.65 10.14 7.33
N SER A 37 -18.94 10.31 7.65
CA SER A 37 -19.54 11.60 8.05
C SER A 37 -19.20 11.96 9.49
N GLY A 38 -17.90 11.91 9.82
CA GLY A 38 -17.30 11.94 11.15
C GLY A 38 -18.14 12.59 12.24
N ALA A 39 -18.26 11.88 13.37
CA ALA A 39 -18.98 12.28 14.56
C ALA A 39 -18.76 13.76 14.94
N VAL A 40 -19.58 14.65 14.37
CA VAL A 40 -19.98 15.87 15.06
C VAL A 40 -20.79 15.37 16.23
N SER A 41 -20.15 15.27 17.40
CA SER A 41 -20.84 15.22 18.69
C SER A 41 -21.70 16.48 18.80
N LEU A 42 -22.88 16.49 18.21
CA LEU A 42 -23.97 17.31 18.70
C LEU A 42 -24.37 16.67 20.04
N ARG A 43 -23.66 17.08 21.08
CA ARG A 43 -24.02 16.90 22.49
C ARG A 43 -25.35 17.61 22.68
N ARG A 44 -26.44 16.91 22.37
CA ARG A 44 -27.81 17.32 22.67
C ARG A 44 -27.91 17.44 24.18
N VAL A 45 -27.87 18.67 24.68
CA VAL A 45 -28.16 19.02 26.07
C VAL A 45 -29.64 18.68 26.29
N GLN A 46 -29.91 17.46 26.73
CA GLN A 46 -31.21 17.06 27.24
C GLN A 46 -31.32 17.64 28.65
N ARG A 47 -31.90 18.85 28.70
CA ARG A 47 -32.26 19.60 29.90
C ARG A 47 -33.25 18.76 30.72
N GLN A 48 -32.72 17.99 31.67
CA GLN A 48 -33.54 17.26 32.64
C GLN A 48 -34.06 18.23 33.70
N LYS A 49 -35.37 18.19 33.91
CA LYS A 49 -36.17 19.09 34.71
C LYS A 49 -36.49 18.43 36.05
N SER A 50 -36.51 19.24 37.12
CA SER A 50 -37.17 19.08 38.45
C SER A 50 -36.26 18.72 39.63
N PRO A 51 -36.69 18.96 40.89
CA PRO A 51 -36.93 20.28 41.49
C PRO A 51 -36.20 20.49 42.85
N SER A 52 -36.20 21.76 43.28
CA SER A 52 -35.69 22.37 44.52
C SER A 52 -36.02 21.68 45.85
N VAL A 53 -35.04 21.58 46.77
CA VAL A 53 -35.19 21.78 48.24
C VAL A 53 -33.87 22.34 48.87
N ALA A 54 -33.95 23.59 49.38
CA ALA A 54 -33.41 24.20 50.62
C ALA A 54 -32.16 23.59 51.33
N LYS A 55 -31.14 24.30 51.86
CA LYS A 55 -31.04 25.51 52.72
C LYS A 55 -29.53 25.95 52.89
N PRO A 56 -29.17 27.05 53.60
CA PRO A 56 -28.06 27.97 53.26
C PRO A 56 -26.88 28.08 54.27
N SER A 57 -25.82 28.81 53.89
CA SER A 57 -24.90 29.61 54.75
C SER A 57 -24.06 30.51 53.84
N ILE A 58 -24.27 31.84 53.78
CA ILE A 58 -23.78 32.93 54.66
C ILE A 58 -22.27 32.84 54.94
N ALA A 59 -21.49 33.68 54.25
CA ALA A 59 -20.48 34.59 54.82
C ALA A 59 -19.45 35.02 53.75
N ASN A 60 -19.61 36.23 53.22
CA ASN A 60 -18.67 37.35 53.36
C ASN A 60 -18.82 38.37 52.23
N ALA A 61 -19.41 39.49 52.60
CA ALA A 61 -19.30 40.77 51.93
C ALA A 61 -18.01 41.47 52.40
N PHE A 62 -17.28 42.13 51.49
CA PHE A 62 -16.89 43.53 51.66
C PHE A 62 -16.25 44.10 50.37
N ASN A 63 -16.89 45.17 49.86
CA ASN A 63 -16.43 46.36 49.12
C ASN A 63 -15.40 46.25 47.96
N GLY A 64 -15.50 47.01 46.87
CA GLY A 64 -16.39 48.14 46.59
C GLY A 64 -16.20 48.68 45.16
N ASP A 65 -17.13 49.55 44.78
CA ASP A 65 -17.08 50.61 43.77
C ASP A 65 -16.28 50.40 42.47
N THR A 66 -17.00 50.15 41.36
CA THR A 66 -16.95 51.01 40.16
C THR A 66 -18.09 50.68 39.19
N LYS A 67 -18.89 51.69 38.85
CA LYS A 67 -19.93 51.68 37.82
C LYS A 67 -19.33 52.20 36.48
N PRO A 68 -20.07 52.23 35.37
CA PRO A 68 -19.90 51.32 34.23
C PRO A 68 -19.31 52.03 33.00
N ASP A 69 -18.70 51.28 32.08
CA ASP A 69 -18.57 51.74 30.69
C ASP A 69 -19.20 50.75 29.72
N THR A 70 -20.36 51.16 29.23
CA THR A 70 -20.95 50.74 27.97
C THR A 70 -20.10 51.24 26.82
N SER A 71 -19.55 50.35 25.98
CA SER A 71 -19.66 50.48 24.52
C SER A 71 -18.95 49.37 23.73
N LYS A 72 -19.71 48.86 22.74
CA LYS A 72 -19.30 48.41 21.40
C LYS A 72 -18.59 47.04 21.26
N THR A 73 -19.26 46.05 20.63
CA THR A 73 -19.18 45.70 19.18
C THR A 73 -17.97 44.79 18.92
N ALA A 74 -17.99 43.61 18.30
CA ALA A 74 -18.94 42.82 17.52
C ALA A 74 -18.57 41.33 17.70
N ASP A 75 -19.53 40.41 17.89
CA ASP A 75 -20.03 39.49 16.87
C ASP A 75 -19.18 39.37 15.59
N VAL A 76 -18.30 38.38 15.54
CA VAL A 76 -17.63 37.94 14.30
C VAL A 76 -18.29 36.63 13.89
N THR A 77 -19.41 36.75 13.20
CA THR A 77 -20.01 35.68 12.41
C THR A 77 -19.34 35.68 11.04
N GLN A 78 -18.43 34.74 10.80
CA GLN A 78 -17.79 34.59 9.48
C GLN A 78 -18.76 33.82 8.56
N GLN A 79 -19.51 34.56 7.74
CA GLN A 79 -20.26 34.03 6.59
C GLN A 79 -19.28 33.65 5.47
N VAL A 80 -19.31 32.39 5.05
CA VAL A 80 -18.66 31.92 3.81
C VAL A 80 -19.71 31.95 2.69
N PRO A 81 -19.48 32.65 1.56
CA PRO A 81 -20.42 32.64 0.44
C PRO A 81 -20.39 31.28 -0.30
N PRO A 82 -21.54 30.77 -0.78
CA PRO A 82 -21.57 29.60 -1.64
C PRO A 82 -21.02 29.94 -3.03
N VAL A 83 -19.88 29.35 -3.39
CA VAL A 83 -19.36 29.41 -4.75
C VAL A 83 -20.16 28.42 -5.60
N ALA A 84 -21.01 28.98 -6.46
CA ALA A 84 -21.67 28.28 -7.55
C ALA A 84 -20.63 27.87 -8.60
N TRP A 85 -20.38 26.57 -8.73
CA TRP A 85 -19.65 26.04 -9.90
C TRP A 85 -20.65 25.84 -11.02
N THR A 86 -20.80 26.90 -11.83
CA THR A 86 -21.53 26.89 -13.08
C THR A 86 -20.78 26.04 -14.10
N THR A 87 -21.45 25.00 -14.59
CA THR A 87 -21.09 24.21 -15.78
C THR A 87 -20.97 25.13 -17.00
N ALA A 88 -19.75 25.43 -17.42
CA ALA A 88 -19.47 26.07 -18.71
C ALA A 88 -18.99 24.99 -19.70
N ARG A 89 -19.89 24.62 -20.60
CA ARG A 89 -19.69 23.74 -21.76
C ARG A 89 -19.18 24.59 -22.92
N PRO A 90 -17.97 24.36 -23.48
CA PRO A 90 -17.62 24.93 -24.77
C PRO A 90 -18.24 24.07 -25.88
N ALA A 91 -19.08 24.71 -26.70
CA ALA A 91 -19.59 24.16 -27.94
C ALA A 91 -18.71 24.62 -29.11
N GLY A 92 -18.42 23.69 -30.03
CA GLY A 92 -18.05 23.98 -31.42
C GLY A 92 -16.69 23.42 -31.87
N PRO A 93 -16.46 23.25 -33.18
CA PRO A 93 -17.35 22.73 -34.21
C PRO A 93 -16.77 21.46 -34.88
N ALA A 94 -17.63 20.77 -35.63
CA ALA A 94 -17.27 19.62 -36.47
C ALA A 94 -16.23 19.97 -37.54
N GLN A 95 -15.22 19.12 -37.71
CA GLN A 95 -14.44 19.03 -38.95
C GLN A 95 -14.51 17.61 -39.51
N GLN A 96 -15.26 17.49 -40.59
CA GLN A 96 -15.14 16.45 -41.61
C GLN A 96 -13.88 16.72 -42.44
N GLN A 97 -12.99 15.73 -42.55
CA GLN A 97 -12.04 15.52 -43.67
C GLN A 97 -11.79 13.99 -43.67
N GLN A 98 -12.43 13.15 -44.48
CA GLN A 98 -12.35 12.96 -45.94
C GLN A 98 -10.92 12.84 -46.52
N HIS A 99 -10.49 11.56 -46.69
CA HIS A 99 -9.66 10.99 -47.78
C HIS A 99 -8.14 11.28 -47.78
N PRO A 100 -7.26 10.37 -48.27
CA PRO A 100 -7.44 9.56 -49.49
C PRO A 100 -7.10 8.06 -49.47
N GLN A 101 -7.66 7.43 -50.50
CA GLN A 101 -7.50 6.07 -51.03
C GLN A 101 -6.04 5.61 -51.12
N GLN A 102 -5.80 4.35 -50.71
CA GLN A 102 -4.65 3.58 -51.15
C GLN A 102 -4.94 2.93 -52.52
N PRO A 103 -3.96 2.90 -53.44
CA PRO A 103 -4.11 2.28 -54.75
C PRO A 103 -4.10 0.74 -54.68
N PRO A 104 -4.80 0.06 -55.60
CA PRO A 104 -4.83 -1.40 -55.65
C PRO A 104 -3.50 -1.97 -56.15
N ALA A 105 -2.93 -2.90 -55.39
CA ALA A 105 -1.79 -3.70 -55.82
C ALA A 105 -2.22 -4.67 -56.93
N ALA A 106 -1.37 -4.73 -57.96
CA ALA A 106 -1.57 -5.43 -59.21
C ALA A 106 -1.73 -6.95 -59.05
N MET A 107 -2.57 -7.49 -59.94
CA MET A 107 -2.66 -8.89 -60.33
C MET A 107 -1.30 -9.42 -60.83
N GLN A 108 -0.97 -10.66 -60.45
CA GLN A 108 -0.13 -11.54 -61.27
C GLN A 108 -0.84 -12.90 -61.51
N PRO A 109 -0.70 -13.48 -62.71
CA PRO A 109 -1.46 -14.63 -63.22
C PRO A 109 -0.89 -16.02 -62.79
N PRO A 110 -1.63 -17.11 -63.07
CA PRO A 110 -1.38 -18.45 -62.53
C PRO A 110 -0.49 -19.32 -63.43
N GLN A 111 0.35 -20.15 -62.83
CA GLN A 111 1.07 -21.27 -63.47
C GLN A 111 1.25 -22.36 -62.39
N GLY A 112 1.01 -23.65 -62.60
CA GLY A 112 0.53 -24.42 -63.73
C GLY A 112 0.19 -25.82 -63.21
N GLN A 113 -0.80 -26.45 -63.85
CA GLN A 113 -1.21 -27.84 -63.64
C GLN A 113 -0.17 -28.82 -64.21
N GLY A 114 0.01 -29.96 -63.54
CA GLY A 114 0.68 -31.17 -64.07
C GLY A 114 0.50 -32.37 -63.12
N PRO A 115 0.45 -33.62 -63.62
CA PRO A 115 -0.65 -34.56 -63.35
C PRO A 115 -0.39 -35.69 -62.32
N PRO A 116 -1.44 -36.46 -61.90
CA PRO A 116 -1.35 -37.64 -61.00
C PRO A 116 -1.27 -38.96 -61.84
N PRO A 117 -1.48 -40.19 -61.32
CA PRO A 117 -1.37 -40.77 -59.96
C PRO A 117 -0.47 -42.04 -59.93
N MET A 118 -0.09 -42.55 -58.75
CA MET A 118 0.03 -44.02 -58.55
C MET A 118 -0.43 -44.43 -57.15
N SER A 119 -1.33 -45.39 -57.17
CA SER A 119 -2.08 -45.98 -56.07
C SER A 119 -1.32 -47.15 -55.45
N ALA A 120 -1.33 -47.26 -54.11
CA ALA A 120 -1.48 -48.50 -53.31
C ALA A 120 -0.94 -48.29 -51.88
N PRO A 121 -1.34 -49.12 -50.89
CA PRO A 121 -2.70 -49.51 -50.54
C PRO A 121 -3.04 -49.07 -49.10
N MET A 122 -4.35 -48.98 -48.82
CA MET A 122 -4.88 -48.72 -47.50
C MET A 122 -4.54 -49.84 -46.51
N ILE A 123 -3.97 -49.47 -45.36
CA ILE A 123 -4.03 -50.24 -44.12
C ILE A 123 -4.55 -49.27 -43.06
N GLY A 124 -5.79 -49.54 -42.63
CA GLY A 124 -6.50 -48.72 -41.66
C GLY A 124 -6.11 -49.06 -40.24
N SER A 125 -6.03 -48.02 -39.39
CA SER A 125 -6.15 -48.14 -37.93
C SER A 125 -6.11 -46.76 -37.24
N GLU A 126 -6.95 -45.78 -37.59
CA GLU A 126 -7.07 -44.55 -36.77
C GLU A 126 -8.53 -44.06 -36.67
N VAL A 127 -9.36 -44.88 -36.01
CA VAL A 127 -10.54 -44.38 -35.30
C VAL A 127 -10.03 -43.88 -33.97
N PHE A 128 -9.72 -42.59 -33.82
CA PHE A 128 -9.79 -41.77 -32.59
C PHE A 128 -9.19 -40.39 -32.93
N GLY A 129 -10.02 -39.35 -32.84
CA GLY A 129 -9.74 -38.03 -33.40
C GLY A 129 -8.55 -37.30 -32.78
N THR A 130 -7.81 -36.60 -33.63
CA THR A 130 -6.86 -35.56 -33.22
C THR A 130 -7.51 -34.18 -33.48
N PRO A 131 -7.68 -33.32 -32.46
CA PRO A 131 -7.98 -31.90 -32.72
C PRO A 131 -6.71 -31.16 -33.19
N PRO A 132 -6.87 -30.04 -33.93
CA PRO A 132 -5.76 -29.32 -34.54
C PRO A 132 -4.85 -28.69 -33.47
N THR A 133 -3.55 -28.98 -33.58
CA THR A 133 -2.50 -28.37 -32.75
C THR A 133 -2.12 -27.01 -33.36
N GLY A 134 -2.83 -25.96 -32.95
CA GLY A 134 -2.38 -24.58 -33.15
C GLY A 134 -1.58 -24.10 -31.94
N PRO A 135 -0.41 -23.45 -32.10
CA PRO A 135 0.37 -22.93 -30.98
C PRO A 135 -0.28 -21.66 -30.45
N THR A 136 -1.29 -21.79 -29.59
CA THR A 136 -1.71 -20.68 -28.73
C THR A 136 -0.65 -20.51 -27.65
N LYS A 137 0.11 -19.41 -27.73
CA LYS A 137 1.03 -18.97 -26.68
C LYS A 137 0.22 -18.70 -25.41
N LYS A 138 0.05 -19.74 -24.59
CA LYS A 138 -0.50 -19.66 -23.24
C LYS A 138 0.54 -18.93 -22.39
N SER A 139 0.33 -17.62 -22.18
CA SER A 139 1.05 -16.80 -21.22
C SER A 139 1.05 -17.52 -19.86
N ARG A 140 2.14 -18.23 -19.57
CA ARG A 140 2.43 -18.74 -18.24
C ARG A 140 2.89 -17.54 -17.42
N VAL A 141 1.96 -16.88 -16.76
CA VAL A 141 2.32 -15.98 -15.66
C VAL A 141 3.09 -16.85 -14.65
N PRO A 142 4.38 -16.54 -14.37
CA PRO A 142 5.15 -17.35 -13.44
C PRO A 142 4.47 -17.29 -12.08
N LYS A 143 4.31 -18.45 -11.41
CA LYS A 143 3.65 -18.60 -10.10
C LYS A 143 4.17 -17.62 -9.03
N PHE A 144 5.39 -17.10 -9.23
CA PHE A 144 6.01 -16.05 -8.41
C PHE A 144 5.25 -14.71 -8.41
N VAL A 145 4.66 -14.27 -9.53
CA VAL A 145 3.94 -13.00 -9.64
C VAL A 145 2.59 -13.07 -8.91
N ILE A 146 1.90 -14.20 -9.00
CA ILE A 146 0.67 -14.44 -8.25
C ILE A 146 0.94 -14.45 -6.75
N ALA A 147 2.04 -15.08 -6.31
CA ALA A 147 2.41 -15.07 -4.89
C ALA A 147 2.75 -13.67 -4.36
N VAL A 148 3.39 -12.79 -5.15
CA VAL A 148 3.68 -11.39 -4.74
C VAL A 148 2.40 -10.57 -4.61
N VAL A 149 1.47 -10.70 -5.56
CA VAL A 149 0.19 -9.98 -5.54
C VAL A 149 -0.72 -10.49 -4.42
N VAL A 150 -0.75 -11.80 -4.18
CA VAL A 150 -1.49 -12.40 -3.06
C VAL A 150 -0.88 -11.99 -1.72
N LEU A 151 0.45 -11.93 -1.59
CA LEU A 151 1.10 -11.45 -0.35
C LEU A 151 0.76 -9.97 -0.08
N ALA A 152 0.72 -9.13 -1.12
CA ALA A 152 0.35 -7.72 -1.01
C ALA A 152 -1.13 -7.52 -0.62
N LEU A 153 -2.03 -8.42 -1.05
CA LEU A 153 -3.46 -8.38 -0.69
C LEU A 153 -3.75 -9.00 0.68
N VAL A 154 -3.04 -10.07 1.08
CA VAL A 154 -3.23 -10.73 2.38
C VAL A 154 -2.64 -9.89 3.53
N ALA A 155 -1.53 -9.18 3.29
CA ALA A 155 -0.95 -8.27 4.29
C ALA A 155 -1.87 -7.11 4.70
N ALA A 156 -2.85 -6.74 3.87
CA ALA A 156 -3.86 -5.74 4.21
C ALA A 156 -5.03 -6.31 5.05
N GLY A 157 -5.32 -7.61 4.94
CA GLY A 157 -6.49 -8.24 5.59
C GLY A 157 -6.22 -8.83 6.97
N THR A 158 -5.04 -9.40 7.22
CA THR A 158 -4.75 -10.12 8.48
C THR A 158 -4.15 -9.25 9.58
N TRP A 159 -3.68 -8.04 9.27
CA TRP A 159 -2.89 -7.22 10.21
C TRP A 159 -3.73 -6.41 11.20
N TRP A 160 -5.04 -6.21 10.95
CA TRP A 160 -5.91 -5.44 11.85
C TRP A 160 -6.18 -6.13 13.20
N PHE A 161 -6.14 -7.47 13.25
CA PHE A 161 -6.51 -8.22 14.46
C PHE A 161 -5.33 -8.57 15.39
N ALA A 162 -4.09 -8.54 14.91
CA ALA A 162 -2.93 -8.96 15.72
C ALA A 162 -2.27 -7.83 16.55
N PHE A 163 -2.59 -6.55 16.32
CA PHE A 163 -1.91 -5.41 16.95
C PHE A 163 -2.77 -4.56 17.90
N ARG A 164 -4.02 -4.96 18.20
CA ARG A 164 -4.89 -4.21 19.14
C ARG A 164 -4.89 -4.71 20.59
N GLY A 165 -4.22 -5.82 20.89
CA GLY A 165 -4.33 -6.43 22.23
C GLY A 165 -2.99 -6.78 22.84
N THR A 166 -2.35 -5.82 23.50
CA THR A 166 -1.64 -5.94 24.80
C THR A 166 -0.69 -4.75 24.96
N ASN A 167 -1.00 -3.85 25.91
CA ASN A 167 -0.02 -3.04 26.64
C ASN A 167 -0.74 -2.29 27.78
N ASP A 168 -1.20 -3.03 28.78
CA ASP A 168 -1.47 -2.48 30.12
C ASP A 168 -0.54 -3.20 31.10
N SER A 169 0.57 -2.55 31.42
CA SER A 169 1.38 -2.86 32.60
C SER A 169 1.89 -1.53 33.16
N PRO A 170 1.69 -1.26 34.47
CA PRO A 170 2.03 0.03 35.06
C PRO A 170 3.55 0.19 35.15
N GLN A 171 4.09 1.14 34.39
CA GLN A 171 5.51 1.51 34.41
C GLN A 171 5.79 2.44 35.59
N ILE A 172 6.58 1.96 36.55
CA ILE A 172 7.15 2.78 37.64
C ILE A 172 8.23 3.69 37.03
N ALA A 173 8.11 5.00 37.27
CA ALA A 173 9.02 6.02 36.73
C ALA A 173 10.37 6.02 37.45
N VAL A 174 11.45 5.74 36.71
CA VAL A 174 12.84 6.02 37.10
C VAL A 174 13.40 7.03 36.09
N PRO A 175 14.12 8.10 36.52
CA PRO A 175 14.55 9.16 35.63
C PRO A 175 15.55 8.66 34.57
N PRO A 176 15.55 9.20 33.32
CA PRO A 176 16.35 8.64 32.24
C PRO A 176 17.83 9.05 32.38
N PRO A 177 18.80 8.13 32.20
CA PRO A 177 20.17 8.51 31.90
C PRO A 177 20.23 9.11 30.47
N ALA A 178 21.03 10.17 30.31
CA ALA A 178 21.27 10.80 29.01
C ALA A 178 21.93 9.80 28.05
N ALA A 179 21.24 9.42 26.97
CA ALA A 179 21.76 8.50 25.96
C ALA A 179 22.25 9.27 24.72
N THR A 180 23.56 9.51 24.65
CA THR A 180 24.28 9.54 23.38
C THR A 180 24.33 8.11 22.82
N SER A 181 23.52 7.77 21.81
CA SER A 181 23.76 6.64 20.90
C SER A 181 22.84 6.67 19.69
N SER A 182 23.44 6.49 18.51
CA SER A 182 22.85 6.43 17.16
C SER A 182 21.96 5.20 16.93
N GLU A 183 21.09 4.87 17.88
CA GLU A 183 20.21 3.70 17.77
C GLU A 183 19.17 3.91 16.66
N LEU A 184 18.94 2.87 15.87
CA LEU A 184 17.92 2.85 14.83
C LEU A 184 16.55 2.93 15.52
N SER A 185 15.64 3.76 15.03
CA SER A 185 14.29 3.88 15.58
C SER A 185 13.25 3.96 14.46
N ILE A 186 12.00 3.64 14.77
CA ILE A 186 10.91 3.67 13.79
C ILE A 186 10.68 5.09 13.23
N ASP A 187 10.96 6.12 14.03
CA ASP A 187 10.84 7.53 13.64
C ASP A 187 11.84 7.92 12.56
N LYS A 188 12.96 7.21 12.46
CA LYS A 188 13.96 7.41 11.39
C LYS A 188 13.55 6.77 10.06
N ILE A 189 12.53 5.90 10.04
CA ILE A 189 11.98 5.34 8.79
C ILE A 189 10.92 6.28 8.24
N PRO A 190 11.20 7.01 7.15
CA PRO A 190 10.29 8.01 6.63
C PRO A 190 9.03 7.39 6.03
N ASN A 191 7.97 8.18 5.96
CA ASN A 191 6.78 7.87 5.16
C ASN A 191 6.94 8.51 3.77
N PRO A 192 7.27 7.77 2.69
CA PRO A 192 7.51 8.35 1.36
C PRO A 192 6.30 9.04 0.72
N THR A 193 5.10 8.89 1.29
CA THR A 193 3.85 9.29 0.65
C THR A 193 2.99 10.21 1.52
N ASP A 194 3.41 10.45 2.76
CA ASP A 194 2.63 11.17 3.78
C ASP A 194 1.23 10.56 4.06
N SER A 195 0.96 9.36 3.55
CA SER A 195 -0.32 8.69 3.70
C SER A 195 -0.55 8.27 5.15
N PRO A 196 -1.74 8.55 5.74
CA PRO A 196 -2.08 8.06 7.07
C PRO A 196 -2.28 6.53 7.08
N LEU A 197 -2.49 5.92 5.91
CA LEU A 197 -2.60 4.46 5.73
C LEU A 197 -1.22 3.81 5.64
N SER A 198 -0.38 4.09 6.64
CA SER A 198 0.93 3.47 6.79
C SER A 198 0.87 2.44 7.90
N THR A 199 1.29 1.23 7.55
CA THR A 199 1.58 0.14 8.48
C THR A 199 3.02 0.28 8.94
N SER A 200 3.28 0.35 10.25
CA SER A 200 4.65 0.39 10.79
C SER A 200 4.79 -0.41 12.06
N GLY A 201 5.98 -0.96 12.32
CA GLY A 201 6.25 -1.71 13.54
C GLY A 201 7.70 -2.10 13.71
N VAL A 202 8.00 -2.64 14.89
CA VAL A 202 9.29 -3.25 15.24
C VAL A 202 9.05 -4.73 15.48
N LEU A 203 9.80 -5.59 14.80
CA LEU A 203 9.56 -7.02 14.76
C LEU A 203 10.86 -7.80 14.94
N THR A 204 10.75 -9.02 15.46
CA THR A 204 11.79 -10.05 15.30
C THR A 204 11.68 -10.74 13.94
N VAL A 205 12.67 -11.55 13.57
CA VAL A 205 12.61 -12.37 12.34
C VAL A 205 11.40 -13.29 12.36
N ASP A 206 11.18 -14.01 13.46
CA ASP A 206 10.06 -14.95 13.59
C ASP A 206 8.70 -14.25 13.49
N GLN A 207 8.55 -13.08 14.12
CA GLN A 207 7.34 -12.28 14.02
C GLN A 207 7.12 -11.77 12.59
N ALA A 208 8.16 -11.28 11.93
CA ALA A 208 8.07 -10.81 10.55
C ALA A 208 7.72 -11.96 9.59
N GLN A 209 8.25 -13.16 9.81
CA GLN A 209 7.91 -14.34 9.02
C GLN A 209 6.47 -14.80 9.29
N THR A 210 6.07 -14.90 10.57
CA THR A 210 4.71 -15.29 10.99
C THR A 210 3.66 -14.34 10.40
N ASN A 211 3.98 -13.05 10.36
CA ASN A 211 3.11 -12.01 9.79
C ASN A 211 3.20 -11.91 8.25
N ASN A 212 3.94 -12.80 7.58
CA ASN A 212 4.18 -12.78 6.13
C ASN A 212 4.77 -11.46 5.60
N ILE A 213 5.48 -10.72 6.46
CA ILE A 213 6.18 -9.48 6.13
C ILE A 213 7.51 -9.78 5.43
N ILE A 214 8.16 -10.86 5.84
CA ILE A 214 9.33 -11.44 5.16
C ILE A 214 9.02 -12.87 4.72
N ARG A 215 9.75 -13.33 3.71
CA ARG A 215 9.61 -14.69 3.19
C ARG A 215 10.50 -15.67 3.97
N PRO A 216 10.21 -17.00 3.91
CA PRO A 216 11.06 -18.00 4.56
C PRO A 216 12.52 -17.99 4.08
N ASP A 217 12.76 -17.75 2.79
CA ASP A 217 14.12 -17.67 2.24
C ASP A 217 14.87 -16.41 2.70
N GLU A 218 14.13 -15.36 3.03
CA GLU A 218 14.68 -14.16 3.67
C GLU A 218 14.95 -14.37 5.16
N ALA A 219 13.99 -14.97 5.89
CA ALA A 219 14.17 -15.32 7.29
C ALA A 219 15.43 -16.18 7.50
N ALA A 220 15.69 -17.12 6.58
CA ALA A 220 16.87 -17.99 6.64
C ALA A 220 18.21 -17.20 6.68
N TYR A 221 18.41 -16.21 5.81
CA TYR A 221 19.66 -15.42 5.85
C TYR A 221 19.64 -14.38 6.98
N LEU A 222 18.48 -13.85 7.37
CA LEU A 222 18.40 -12.89 8.48
C LEU A 222 18.72 -13.56 9.82
N SER A 223 18.21 -14.78 10.06
CA SER A 223 18.51 -15.56 11.27
C SER A 223 19.95 -16.07 11.33
N ALA A 224 20.63 -16.16 10.18
CA ALA A 224 22.07 -16.48 10.11
C ALA A 224 22.97 -15.27 10.46
N THR A 225 22.39 -14.12 10.78
CA THR A 225 23.10 -12.93 11.24
C THR A 225 22.84 -12.64 12.72
N ASP A 226 23.52 -11.63 13.23
CA ASP A 226 23.35 -11.05 14.56
C ASP A 226 22.24 -9.98 14.59
N LEU A 227 21.16 -10.22 13.83
CA LEU A 227 20.00 -9.33 13.73
C LEU A 227 19.24 -9.28 15.06
N GLN A 228 18.97 -8.07 15.55
CA GLN A 228 18.23 -7.84 16.79
C GLN A 228 16.78 -7.43 16.53
N LYS A 229 16.58 -6.49 15.60
CA LYS A 229 15.27 -5.87 15.33
C LYS A 229 15.10 -5.57 13.85
N ILE A 230 13.87 -5.70 13.38
CA ILE A 230 13.42 -5.28 12.05
C ILE A 230 12.45 -4.12 12.26
N TYR A 231 12.84 -2.93 11.84
CA TYR A 231 11.96 -1.77 11.77
C TYR A 231 11.33 -1.77 10.39
N PHE A 232 10.00 -1.81 10.33
CA PHE A 232 9.25 -2.00 9.10
C PHE A 232 8.24 -0.88 8.90
N ARG A 233 8.10 -0.45 7.65
CA ARG A 233 6.99 0.39 7.20
C ARG A 233 6.49 -0.09 5.84
N ASN A 234 5.17 -0.27 5.70
CA ASN A 234 4.51 -0.55 4.43
C ASN A 234 3.40 0.45 4.17
N ILE A 235 3.30 0.88 2.91
CA ILE A 235 2.27 1.81 2.44
C ILE A 235 1.79 1.34 1.08
N VAL A 236 0.47 1.30 0.89
CA VAL A 236 -0.15 0.94 -0.39
C VAL A 236 -0.97 2.13 -0.90
N ILE A 237 -0.70 2.57 -2.13
CA ILE A 237 -1.42 3.65 -2.79
C ILE A 237 -1.72 3.26 -4.23
N GLY A 238 -3.00 3.09 -4.55
CA GLY A 238 -3.44 2.64 -5.86
C GLY A 238 -2.83 1.28 -6.19
N ASN A 239 -2.03 1.23 -7.25
CA ASN A 239 -1.34 0.01 -7.68
C ASN A 239 0.12 -0.09 -7.21
N LEU A 240 0.58 0.81 -6.34
CA LEU A 240 1.92 0.81 -5.78
C LEU A 240 1.93 0.37 -4.31
N SER A 241 2.92 -0.44 -3.95
CA SER A 241 3.28 -0.75 -2.56
C SER A 241 4.72 -0.33 -2.31
N TYR A 242 4.93 0.40 -1.22
CA TYR A 242 6.23 0.84 -0.72
C TYR A 242 6.53 0.06 0.55
N GLN A 243 7.63 -0.66 0.58
CA GLN A 243 8.08 -1.38 1.77
C GLN A 243 9.48 -0.91 2.17
N LEU A 244 9.62 -0.47 3.40
CA LEU A 244 10.87 -0.02 3.98
C LEU A 244 11.21 -0.95 5.14
N PHE A 245 12.41 -1.49 5.09
CA PHE A 245 12.99 -2.31 6.14
C PHE A 245 14.29 -1.67 6.57
N ALA A 246 14.43 -1.43 7.87
CA ALA A 246 15.71 -1.12 8.47
C ALA A 246 16.03 -2.21 9.50
N PHE A 247 17.12 -2.91 9.24
CA PHE A 247 17.60 -4.05 10.02
C PHE A 247 18.67 -3.55 10.99
N GLN A 248 18.50 -3.83 12.28
CA GLN A 248 19.49 -3.50 13.32
C GLN A 248 20.25 -4.75 13.72
N THR A 249 21.57 -4.73 13.59
CA THR A 249 22.47 -5.82 13.97
C THR A 249 23.32 -5.45 15.19
N GLN A 250 23.81 -6.47 15.90
CA GLN A 250 24.66 -6.24 17.07
C GLN A 250 26.04 -5.67 16.68
N THR A 251 26.59 -6.16 15.58
CA THR A 251 27.91 -5.84 15.02
C THR A 251 27.78 -5.01 13.75
N ASP A 252 28.88 -4.41 13.35
CA ASP A 252 28.97 -3.54 12.18
C ASP A 252 29.23 -4.31 10.86
N THR A 253 29.38 -5.64 10.96
CA THR A 253 29.55 -6.56 9.82
C THR A 253 28.23 -7.19 9.36
N GLY A 254 27.23 -7.27 10.24
CA GLY A 254 25.92 -7.88 9.94
C GLY A 254 25.24 -7.23 8.74
N GLY A 255 25.35 -5.92 8.60
CA GLY A 255 24.82 -5.17 7.47
C GLY A 255 25.26 -5.66 6.09
N ALA A 256 26.54 -5.94 5.92
CA ALA A 256 27.08 -6.43 4.65
C ALA A 256 26.54 -7.84 4.30
N ARG A 257 26.33 -8.69 5.31
CA ARG A 257 25.71 -10.02 5.12
C ARG A 257 24.24 -9.90 4.71
N ILE A 258 23.49 -9.00 5.33
CA ILE A 258 22.08 -8.75 4.98
C ILE A 258 21.96 -8.24 3.53
N VAL A 259 22.80 -7.28 3.14
CA VAL A 259 22.84 -6.76 1.76
C VAL A 259 23.16 -7.90 0.77
N SER A 260 24.17 -8.71 1.07
CA SER A 260 24.55 -9.84 0.21
C SER A 260 23.43 -10.86 0.06
N GLY A 261 22.79 -11.25 1.18
CA GLY A 261 21.65 -12.17 1.19
C GLY A 261 20.45 -11.63 0.40
N ALA A 262 20.16 -10.33 0.51
CA ALA A 262 19.11 -9.68 -0.28
C ALA A 262 19.41 -9.71 -1.79
N LEU A 263 20.66 -9.42 -2.19
CA LEU A 263 21.07 -9.48 -3.59
C LEU A 263 21.06 -10.91 -4.15
N GLU A 264 21.49 -11.90 -3.37
CA GLU A 264 21.41 -13.31 -3.75
C GLU A 264 19.96 -13.78 -3.91
N ARG A 265 19.07 -13.35 -3.00
CA ARG A 265 17.63 -13.58 -3.14
C ARG A 265 17.09 -12.94 -4.41
N GLY A 266 17.45 -11.69 -4.69
CA GLY A 266 17.08 -11.00 -5.92
C GLY A 266 17.51 -11.80 -7.16
N LYS A 267 18.74 -12.29 -7.19
CA LYS A 267 19.24 -13.15 -8.28
C LYS A 267 18.41 -14.43 -8.44
N ARG A 268 18.11 -15.13 -7.34
CA ARG A 268 17.23 -16.33 -7.37
C ARG A 268 15.81 -16.00 -7.86
N ALA A 269 15.33 -14.79 -7.59
CA ALA A 269 14.06 -14.26 -8.06
C ALA A 269 14.12 -13.69 -9.49
N SER A 270 15.24 -13.86 -10.22
CA SER A 270 15.47 -13.31 -11.56
C SER A 270 15.41 -11.77 -11.62
N MET A 271 15.70 -11.09 -10.50
CA MET A 271 15.94 -9.66 -10.51
C MET A 271 17.31 -9.37 -11.13
N VAL A 272 17.35 -8.35 -11.97
CA VAL A 272 18.57 -7.90 -12.65
C VAL A 272 19.08 -6.61 -12.00
N PRO A 273 20.39 -6.33 -12.05
CA PRO A 273 20.92 -5.03 -11.65
C PRO A 273 20.22 -3.89 -12.38
N ALA A 274 19.99 -2.79 -11.68
CA ALA A 274 19.41 -1.58 -12.23
C ALA A 274 20.28 -0.37 -11.86
N SER A 275 20.26 0.64 -12.72
CA SER A 275 20.92 1.92 -12.50
C SER A 275 19.89 3.04 -12.48
N MET A 276 20.11 4.03 -11.63
CA MET A 276 19.30 5.23 -11.55
C MET A 276 20.21 6.41 -11.26
N GLU A 277 19.98 7.52 -11.95
CA GLU A 277 20.78 8.74 -11.80
C GLU A 277 20.59 9.37 -10.41
N GLY A 278 21.69 9.83 -9.82
CA GLY A 278 21.69 10.47 -8.51
C GLY A 278 21.49 9.52 -7.33
N LEU A 279 21.63 8.20 -7.52
CA LEU A 279 21.66 7.26 -6.39
C LEU A 279 22.87 7.54 -5.48
N PRO A 280 22.68 7.56 -4.15
CA PRO A 280 23.80 7.64 -3.22
C PRO A 280 24.80 6.49 -3.42
N PRO A 281 26.10 6.74 -3.18
CA PRO A 281 27.10 5.69 -3.27
C PRO A 281 26.74 4.55 -2.33
N LYS A 282 27.05 3.31 -2.74
CA LYS A 282 26.79 2.06 -1.98
C LYS A 282 25.33 1.60 -1.93
N VAL A 283 24.38 2.37 -2.48
CA VAL A 283 23.04 1.86 -2.75
C VAL A 283 23.07 0.95 -3.96
N THR A 284 22.77 -0.33 -3.75
CA THR A 284 22.65 -1.29 -4.85
C THR A 284 21.18 -1.41 -5.22
N LEU A 285 20.88 -1.24 -6.51
CA LEU A 285 19.53 -1.31 -7.04
C LEU A 285 19.37 -2.55 -7.93
N THR A 286 18.28 -3.27 -7.74
CA THR A 286 17.85 -4.38 -8.60
C THR A 286 16.41 -4.19 -9.01
N LYS A 287 16.01 -4.78 -10.14
CA LYS A 287 14.64 -4.71 -10.63
C LYS A 287 14.20 -6.02 -11.28
N ILE A 288 12.89 -6.22 -11.34
CA ILE A 288 12.25 -7.20 -12.21
C ILE A 288 10.98 -6.57 -12.79
N LEU A 289 10.79 -6.71 -14.10
CA LEU A 289 9.65 -6.16 -14.83
C LEU A 289 8.92 -7.31 -15.50
N ASN A 290 7.69 -7.60 -15.08
CA ASN A 290 6.83 -8.64 -15.68
C ASN A 290 5.46 -8.05 -16.01
N ASP A 291 4.73 -8.63 -16.97
CA ASP A 291 3.47 -8.05 -17.51
C ASP A 291 2.32 -7.90 -16.49
N GLY A 292 2.44 -8.43 -15.27
CA GLY A 292 1.45 -8.26 -14.19
C GLY A 292 1.99 -7.63 -12.91
N ALA A 293 3.31 -7.49 -12.79
CA ALA A 293 3.95 -6.84 -11.65
C ALA A 293 5.40 -6.46 -11.95
N ALA A 294 5.81 -5.31 -11.43
CA ALA A 294 7.18 -4.86 -11.50
C ALA A 294 7.68 -4.45 -10.11
N ILE A 295 8.94 -4.77 -9.82
CA ILE A 295 9.57 -4.51 -8.52
C ILE A 295 10.88 -3.79 -8.76
N TYR A 296 11.11 -2.73 -7.99
CA TYR A 296 12.42 -2.17 -7.74
C TYR A 296 12.80 -2.43 -6.30
N GLU A 297 14.04 -2.82 -6.06
CA GLU A 297 14.60 -3.05 -4.73
C GLU A 297 15.96 -2.38 -4.60
N ALA A 298 16.08 -1.51 -3.60
CA ALA A 298 17.32 -0.85 -3.21
C ALA A 298 17.80 -1.39 -1.87
N VAL A 299 19.08 -1.72 -1.76
CA VAL A 299 19.71 -2.21 -0.52
C VAL A 299 21.02 -1.51 -0.26
N TYR A 300 21.31 -1.21 1.00
CA TYR A 300 22.60 -0.66 1.42
C TYR A 300 22.92 -0.97 2.88
N PRO A 301 24.21 -1.10 3.24
CA PRO A 301 24.63 -1.27 4.62
C PRO A 301 24.59 0.07 5.37
N ILE A 302 24.36 0.00 6.68
CA ILE A 302 24.46 1.11 7.63
C ILE A 302 25.45 0.70 8.74
N GLU A 303 25.79 1.62 9.66
CA GLU A 303 26.79 1.35 10.71
C GLU A 303 26.55 0.03 11.46
N ARG A 304 25.29 -0.22 11.88
CA ARG A 304 24.89 -1.42 12.63
C ARG A 304 23.67 -2.08 11.99
N GLY A 305 23.82 -2.46 10.73
CA GLY A 305 22.85 -3.28 10.01
C GLY A 305 22.67 -2.85 8.56
N ALA A 306 21.45 -2.93 8.03
CA ALA A 306 21.19 -2.61 6.62
C ALA A 306 19.82 -1.98 6.44
N VAL A 307 19.62 -1.32 5.30
CA VAL A 307 18.32 -0.85 4.84
C VAL A 307 17.97 -1.56 3.54
N ARG A 308 16.72 -1.99 3.42
CA ARG A 308 16.12 -2.50 2.20
C ARG A 308 14.84 -1.74 1.91
N LEU A 309 14.72 -1.28 0.68
CA LEU A 309 13.59 -0.51 0.19
C LEU A 309 13.01 -1.20 -1.03
N VAL A 310 11.71 -1.37 -1.09
CA VAL A 310 11.01 -2.05 -2.19
C VAL A 310 9.87 -1.17 -2.69
N VAL A 311 9.81 -0.95 -4.00
CA VAL A 311 8.62 -0.44 -4.67
C VAL A 311 8.09 -1.53 -5.57
N LEU A 312 6.88 -1.99 -5.27
CA LEU A 312 6.13 -2.94 -6.09
C LEU A 312 5.03 -2.17 -6.83
N GLN A 313 4.86 -2.45 -8.11
CA GLN A 313 3.72 -2.07 -8.91
C GLN A 313 2.95 -3.31 -9.36
N VAL A 314 1.64 -3.30 -9.23
CA VAL A 314 0.73 -4.35 -9.74
C VAL A 314 0.01 -3.84 -10.99
N GLY A 315 -0.20 -4.73 -11.97
CA GLY A 315 -0.85 -4.39 -13.23
C GLY A 315 0.14 -3.93 -14.31
N PRO A 316 -0.30 -3.14 -15.31
CA PRO A 316 0.56 -2.70 -16.40
C PRO A 316 1.79 -1.95 -15.90
N ASN A 317 2.96 -2.33 -16.41
CA ASN A 317 4.22 -1.73 -15.99
C ASN A 317 4.32 -0.27 -16.41
N ASN A 318 4.55 0.60 -15.43
CA ASN A 318 4.93 1.99 -15.63
C ASN A 318 6.30 2.21 -15.00
N GLU A 319 7.35 1.85 -15.74
CA GLU A 319 8.74 1.92 -15.24
C GLU A 319 9.14 3.34 -14.83
N ARG A 320 8.64 4.37 -15.53
CA ARG A 320 8.89 5.77 -15.15
C ARG A 320 8.36 6.09 -13.75
N GLN A 321 7.14 5.64 -13.45
CA GLN A 321 6.55 5.81 -12.13
C GLN A 321 7.35 5.05 -11.06
N LEU A 322 7.73 3.80 -11.33
CA LEU A 322 8.55 3.00 -10.43
C LEU A 322 9.91 3.64 -10.13
N VAL A 323 10.60 4.13 -11.16
CA VAL A 323 11.88 4.83 -11.02
C VAL A 323 11.71 6.08 -10.17
N SER A 324 10.70 6.92 -10.46
CA SER A 324 10.43 8.12 -9.67
C SER A 324 10.10 7.81 -8.21
N SER A 325 9.27 6.80 -7.98
CA SER A 325 8.86 6.35 -6.64
C SER A 325 10.05 5.79 -5.85
N MET A 326 10.88 4.97 -6.48
CA MET A 326 12.08 4.40 -5.86
C MET A 326 13.11 5.49 -5.57
N LYS A 327 13.33 6.44 -6.49
CA LYS A 327 14.23 7.58 -6.25
C LYS A 327 13.81 8.37 -5.02
N ARG A 328 12.54 8.77 -4.95
CA ARG A 328 11.99 9.52 -3.82
C ARG A 328 12.19 8.77 -2.50
N MET A 329 11.93 7.46 -2.49
CA MET A 329 12.09 6.63 -1.30
C MET A 329 13.55 6.50 -0.87
N VAL A 330 14.49 6.34 -1.81
CA VAL A 330 15.93 6.31 -1.53
C VAL A 330 16.40 7.66 -0.98
N ASP A 331 16.04 8.76 -1.65
CA ASP A 331 16.43 10.12 -1.23
C ASP A 331 15.94 10.38 0.21
N MET A 332 14.66 10.17 0.48
CA MET A 332 14.08 10.40 1.81
C MET A 332 14.71 9.51 2.88
N THR A 333 14.95 8.23 2.57
CA THR A 333 15.51 7.31 3.58
C THR A 333 16.97 7.59 3.85
N THR A 334 17.77 7.93 2.83
CA THR A 334 19.20 8.20 3.00
C THR A 334 19.48 9.55 3.67
N MET A 335 18.53 10.48 3.64
CA MET A 335 18.57 11.68 4.48
C MET A 335 18.45 11.35 5.98
N SER A 336 17.64 10.35 6.34
CA SER A 336 17.40 9.93 7.74
C SER A 336 18.36 8.85 8.23
N ILE A 337 18.75 7.91 7.35
CA ILE A 337 19.57 6.73 7.65
C ILE A 337 20.65 6.63 6.57
N LYS A 338 21.86 7.12 6.89
CA LYS A 338 22.94 7.23 5.90
C LYS A 338 23.57 5.86 5.58
N PRO A 339 23.92 5.59 4.31
CA PRO A 339 24.76 4.45 3.96
C PRO A 339 26.13 4.51 4.64
N LYS A 340 26.64 3.36 5.10
CA LYS A 340 27.99 3.21 5.67
C LYS A 340 29.03 3.14 4.57
#